data_AF-A0A6N2DWN7-F1
#
_entry.id   AF-A0A6N2DWN7-F1
#
_cell.length_a   1.000
_cell.length_b   1.000
_cell.length_c   1.000
_cell.angle_alpha   90.00
_cell.angle_beta   90.00
_cell.angle_gamma   90.00
#
_symmetry.space_group_name_H-M   'P 1'
#
loop_
_entity.id
_entity.type
_entity.pdbx_description
1 polymer ?
#
loop_
_entity_poly.entity_id
_entity_poly.type
_entity_poly.pdbx_seq_one_letter_code
_entity_poly.pdbx_strand_id
1 'polypeptide(L)' 'MTHAEFAAKLLREAAHIFRSVGGGDPDSDAQTEEFAQIFEHAANLVEADPTGSLDTSLGQ' A
#
# COMPACT_ATOMS: atom_id res chain seq x y z
N MET A 1 15.92 13.17 1.35
CA MET A 1 15.35 11.86 1.67
C MET A 1 15.21 11.74 3.18
N THR A 2 14.03 12.03 3.69
CA THR A 2 13.64 11.81 5.09
C THR A 2 13.27 10.34 5.29
N HIS A 3 13.17 9.89 6.55
CA HIS A 3 12.68 8.55 6.84
C HIS A 3 11.25 8.32 6.31
N ALA A 4 10.41 9.36 6.32
CA ALA A 4 9.06 9.32 5.76
C ALA A 4 9.08 9.12 4.23
N GLU A 5 9.93 9.88 3.52
CA GLU A 5 10.11 9.71 2.06
C GLU A 5 10.64 8.31 1.71
N PHE A 6 11.51 7.73 2.54
CA PHE A 6 12.00 6.35 2.35
C PHE A 6 10.92 5.31 2.62
N ALA A 7 10.17 5.43 3.71
CA ALA A 7 9.07 4.54 4.03
C ALA A 7 7.97 4.57 2.95
N ALA A 8 7.59 5.76 2.47
CA ALA A 8 6.63 5.92 1.39
C ALA A 8 7.09 5.20 0.11
N LYS A 9 8.37 5.32 -0.27
CA LYS A 9 8.91 4.58 -1.43
C LYS A 9 8.87 3.07 -1.22
N LEU A 10 9.25 2.56 -0.05
CA LEU A 10 9.17 1.13 0.24
C LEU A 10 7.73 0.59 0.12
N LEU A 11 6.75 1.35 0.59
CA LEU A 11 5.33 1.01 0.47
C LEU A 11 4.87 1.00 -1.00
N ARG A 12 5.30 1.97 -1.82
CA ARG A 12 5.01 1.97 -3.27
C ARG A 12 5.64 0.76 -3.98
N GLU A 13 6.88 0.41 -3.64
CA GLU A 13 7.52 -0.79 -4.18
C GLU A 13 6.78 -2.08 -3.79
N ALA A 14 6.29 -2.17 -2.54
CA ALA A 14 5.46 -3.30 -2.12
C ALA A 14 4.18 -3.40 -2.97
N ALA A 15 3.50 -2.29 -3.26
CA ALA A 15 2.33 -2.28 -4.15
C ALA A 15 2.66 -2.79 -5.57
N HIS A 16 3.81 -2.37 -6.12
CA HIS A 16 4.28 -2.88 -7.40
C HIS A 16 4.56 -4.39 -7.37
N ILE A 17 5.12 -4.91 -6.27
CA ILE A 17 5.34 -6.35 -6.08
C ILE A 17 4.01 -7.10 -6.09
N PHE A 18 2.99 -6.64 -5.38
CA PHE A 18 1.68 -7.32 -5.37
C PHE A 18 1.08 -7.42 -6.77
N ARG A 19 1.10 -6.33 -7.56
CA ARG A 19 0.62 -6.36 -8.96
C ARG A 19 1.46 -7.26 -9.88
N SER A 20 2.73 -7.46 -9.55
CA SER A 20 3.65 -8.33 -10.30
C SER A 20 3.44 -9.82 -10.00
N VAL A 21 2.91 -10.14 -8.81
CA VAL A 21 2.67 -11.53 -8.36
C VAL A 21 1.32 -12.07 -8.83
N GLY A 22 0.38 -11.21 -9.23
CA GLY A 22 -0.86 -11.62 -9.88
C GLY A 22 -0.64 -12.37 -11.21
N GLY A 23 -1.68 -13.03 -11.72
CA GLY A 23 -1.75 -13.68 -13.01
C GLY A 23 -2.08 -15.18 -12.97
N GLY A 24 -2.43 -15.71 -11.79
CA GLY A 24 -2.77 -17.13 -11.60
C GLY A 24 -4.24 -17.45 -11.89
N ASP A 25 -5.14 -16.61 -11.38
CA ASP A 25 -6.59 -16.70 -11.57
C ASP A 25 -7.25 -15.34 -11.19
N PRO A 26 -8.50 -15.08 -11.62
CA PRO A 26 -9.16 -13.79 -11.39
C PRO A 26 -9.36 -13.40 -9.93
N ASP A 27 -9.55 -14.36 -9.01
CA ASP A 27 -9.76 -14.07 -7.58
C ASP A 27 -8.43 -13.67 -6.93
N SER A 28 -7.34 -14.36 -7.28
CA SER A 28 -5.98 -13.99 -6.88
C SER A 28 -5.59 -12.60 -7.41
N ASP A 29 -5.94 -12.28 -8.66
CA ASP A 29 -5.67 -10.97 -9.25
C ASP A 29 -6.38 -9.84 -8.50
N ALA A 30 -7.67 -10.04 -8.19
CA ALA A 30 -8.45 -9.09 -7.40
C ALA A 30 -7.86 -8.87 -6.01
N GLN A 31 -7.43 -9.95 -5.34
CA GLN A 31 -6.80 -9.86 -4.03
C GLN A 31 -5.45 -9.14 -4.07
N THR A 32 -4.61 -9.43 -5.06
CA THR A 32 -3.31 -8.73 -5.21
C THR A 32 -3.49 -7.25 -5.53
N GLU A 33 -4.50 -6.88 -6.31
CA GLU A 33 -4.83 -5.48 -6.58
C GLU A 33 -5.35 -4.76 -5.33
N GLU A 34 -6.17 -5.40 -4.51
CA GLU A 34 -6.61 -4.84 -3.22
C GLU A 34 -5.41 -4.53 -2.31
N PHE A 35 -4.48 -5.48 -2.16
CA PHE A 35 -3.26 -5.23 -1.38
C PHE A 35 -2.44 -4.09 -1.97
N ALA A 36 -2.25 -4.06 -3.29
CA ALA A 36 -1.52 -2.99 -3.95
C ALA A 36 -2.12 -1.60 -3.64
N GLN A 37 -3.45 -1.47 -3.69
CA GLN A 37 -4.14 -0.22 -3.36
C GLN A 37 -3.96 0.18 -1.90
N ILE A 38 -4.00 -0.78 -0.96
CA ILE A 38 -3.75 -0.52 0.47
C ILE A 38 -2.34 0.04 0.68
N PHE A 39 -1.32 -0.58 0.07
CA PHE A 39 0.06 -0.13 0.19
C PHE A 39 0.30 1.25 -0.46
N GLU A 40 -0.33 1.54 -1.60
CA GLU A 40 -0.28 2.87 -2.21
C GLU A 40 -0.96 3.94 -1.35
N HIS A 41 -2.11 3.61 -0.76
CA HIS A 41 -2.80 4.52 0.14
C HIS A 41 -1.96 4.82 1.38
N ALA A 42 -1.37 3.79 2.00
CA ALA A 42 -0.45 3.96 3.12
C ALA A 42 0.77 4.81 2.75
N ALA A 43 1.34 4.63 1.55
CA ALA A 43 2.45 5.45 1.07
C ALA A 43 2.07 6.94 1.00
N ASN A 44 0.89 7.24 0.46
CA ASN A 44 0.39 8.62 0.38
C ASN A 44 0.16 9.23 1.77
N LEU A 45 -0.36 8.45 2.72
CA LEU A 45 -0.57 8.91 4.10
C LEU A 45 0.74 9.19 4.82
N VAL A 46 1.72 8.30 4.73
CA VAL A 46 3.04 8.49 5.36
C VAL A 46 3.79 9.69 4.78
N GLU A 47 3.64 9.94 3.48
CA GLU A 47 4.24 11.09 2.80
C GLU A 47 3.56 12.42 3.19
N ALA A 48 2.23 12.41 3.37
CA ALA A 48 1.45 13.60 3.71
C ALA A 48 1.47 13.95 5.21
N ASP A 49 1.33 12.95 6.08
CA ASP A 49 1.38 13.06 7.53
C ASP A 49 2.06 11.82 8.14
N PRO A 50 3.39 11.83 8.30
CA PRO A 50 4.14 10.69 8.81
C PRO A 50 3.84 10.34 10.27
N THR A 51 3.09 11.19 10.98
CA THR A 51 2.67 10.98 12.36
C THR A 51 1.15 10.82 12.51
N GLY A 52 0.44 10.79 11.39
CA GLY A 52 -1.00 10.63 11.34
C GLY A 52 -1.45 9.30 11.93
N SER A 53 -2.61 9.30 12.56
CA SER A 53 -3.23 8.08 13.08
C SER A 53 -4.29 7.59 12.10
N LEU A 54 -4.28 6.29 11.80
CA LEU A 54 -5.36 5.66 11.07
C LEU A 54 -6.55 5.46 12.00
N ASP A 55 -7.73 5.87 11.57
CA ASP A 55 -8.96 5.49 12.27
C ASP A 55 -9.20 4.00 12.04
N THR A 56 -9.09 3.21 13.11
CA THR A 56 -9.22 1.74 13.05
C THR A 56 -10.65 1.28 12.80
N SER A 57 -11.62 2.21 12.69
CA SER A 57 -13.00 1.89 12.34
C SER A 57 -13.23 1.56 10.86
N LEU A 58 -12.24 1.72 9.98
CA LEU A 58 -12.34 1.45 8.53
C LEU A 58 -12.24 -0.06 8.16
N GLY A 59 -12.19 -0.96 9.16
CA GLY A 59 -12.08 -2.40 8.96
C GLY A 59 -13.33 -3.22 9.33
N GLN A 60 -14.53 -2.63 9.29
CA GLN A 60 -15.82 -3.32 9.56
C GLN A 60 -16.68 -3.42 8.30
#